data_AF-A0A6N7L0B7-F1
#
_entry.id   AF-A0A6N7L0B7-F1
#
_cell.length_a   1.000
_cell.length_b   1.000
_cell.length_c   1.000
_cell.angle_alpha   90.00
_cell.angle_beta   90.00
_cell.angle_gamma   90.00
#
_symmetry.space_group_name_H-M   'P 1'
#
loop_
_entity.id
_entity.type
_entity.pdbx_description
1 polymer ?
#
loop_
_entity_poly.entity_id
_entity_poly.type
_entity_poly.pdbx_seq_one_letter_code
_entity_poly.pdbx_strand_id
1 'polypeptide(L)'
;MTDSAAPPEDLDPILQLARTALADGDHDGAAELFEQAARAGTPGVLGKIAEAYAEMFDGRAADWMSRAVAAMSVPGGITVHPGTLRIIAQHGVPEQQVWSVTVRSSDEDRPAVVTALEAAVPRLMRITHDGRELTDGDMDAALASGVDFYSPNYAAVDTSVPKVWLDCKDAVLPAMALAVIRVLADEFDTAGVRQAGLCTPATKGP
;
A
#
# COMPACT_ATOMS: atom_id res chain seq x y z
N MET A 1 -3.86 -21.37 28.23
CA MET A 1 -5.05 -20.76 27.61
C MET A 1 -4.57 -19.90 26.47
N THR A 2 -4.44 -20.48 25.28
CA THR A 2 -4.16 -19.76 24.05
C THR A 2 -5.49 -19.49 23.40
N ASP A 3 -5.92 -18.23 23.46
CA ASP A 3 -7.11 -17.76 22.75
C ASP A 3 -6.75 -17.73 21.25
N SER A 4 -7.03 -18.85 20.58
CA SER A 4 -6.90 -18.95 19.13
C SER A 4 -8.14 -18.30 18.55
N ALA A 5 -8.10 -16.98 18.36
CA ALA A 5 -9.10 -16.29 17.56
C ALA A 5 -9.12 -16.96 16.18
N ALA A 6 -10.26 -17.59 15.85
CA ALA A 6 -10.52 -18.04 14.50
C ALA A 6 -10.27 -16.87 13.53
N PRO A 7 -9.76 -17.09 12.31
CA PRO A 7 -9.80 -16.04 11.29
C PRO A 7 -11.24 -15.52 11.23
N PRO A 8 -11.45 -14.19 11.16
CA PRO A 8 -12.80 -13.65 11.12
C PRO A 8 -13.58 -14.33 10.01
N GLU A 9 -14.83 -14.67 10.31
CA GLU A 9 -15.82 -15.03 9.29
C GLU A 9 -15.67 -14.11 8.08
N ASP A 10 -15.79 -14.69 6.88
CA ASP A 10 -15.66 -14.00 5.60
C ASP A 10 -16.23 -12.56 5.68
N LEU A 11 -15.33 -11.57 5.67
CA LEU A 11 -15.70 -10.16 5.84
C LEU A 11 -16.19 -9.55 4.52
N ASP A 12 -16.12 -10.29 3.41
CA ASP A 12 -16.51 -9.81 2.08
C ASP A 12 -18.00 -9.40 2.00
N PRO A 13 -18.97 -10.06 2.65
CA PRO A 13 -20.36 -9.62 2.69
C PRO A 13 -20.56 -8.25 3.36
N ILE A 14 -19.87 -7.96 4.47
CA ILE A 14 -19.97 -6.67 5.17
C ILE A 14 -19.35 -5.56 4.32
N LEU A 15 -18.18 -5.84 3.70
CA LEU A 15 -17.53 -4.91 2.79
C LEU A 15 -18.40 -4.60 1.57
N GLN A 16 -19.07 -5.62 1.02
CA GLN A 16 -19.99 -5.43 -0.09
C GLN A 16 -21.21 -4.59 0.30
N LEU A 17 -21.79 -4.84 1.48
CA LEU A 17 -22.92 -4.05 1.98
C LEU A 17 -22.51 -2.58 2.21
N ALA A 18 -21.34 -2.35 2.80
CA ALA A 18 -20.80 -1.01 3.01
C ALA A 18 -20.54 -0.27 1.69
N ARG A 19 -20.01 -0.96 0.67
CA ARG A 19 -19.83 -0.43 -0.68
C ARG A 19 -21.17 -0.04 -1.32
N THR A 20 -22.20 -0.88 -1.19
CA THR A 20 -23.54 -0.57 -1.68
C THR A 20 -24.12 0.67 -0.98
N ALA A 21 -24.06 0.71 0.36
CA ALA A 21 -24.51 1.89 1.13
C ALA A 21 -23.79 3.17 0.70
N LEU A 22 -22.47 3.09 0.48
CA LEU A 22 -21.67 4.21 0.00
C LEU A 22 -22.10 4.69 -1.40
N ALA A 23 -22.37 3.76 -2.31
CA ALA A 23 -22.84 4.06 -3.67
C ALA A 23 -24.25 4.66 -3.69
N ASP A 24 -25.10 4.24 -2.76
CA ASP A 24 -26.46 4.77 -2.58
C ASP A 24 -26.49 6.14 -1.86
N GLY A 25 -25.32 6.64 -1.43
CA GLY A 25 -25.17 7.92 -0.72
C GLY A 25 -25.43 7.84 0.79
N ASP A 26 -25.62 6.64 1.34
CA ASP A 26 -25.68 6.39 2.78
C ASP A 26 -24.26 6.36 3.38
N HIS A 27 -23.65 7.54 3.46
CA HIS A 27 -22.28 7.72 3.92
C HIS A 27 -22.06 7.34 5.39
N ASP A 28 -23.09 7.50 6.24
CA ASP A 28 -23.02 7.18 7.66
C ASP A 28 -23.18 5.67 7.87
N GLY A 29 -24.17 5.03 7.22
CA GLY A 29 -24.33 3.58 7.26
C GLY A 29 -23.13 2.84 6.69
N ALA A 30 -22.55 3.33 5.59
CA ALA A 30 -21.29 2.79 5.06
C ALA A 30 -20.13 2.91 6.06
N ALA A 31 -20.01 4.05 6.74
CA ALA A 31 -18.95 4.26 7.74
C ALA A 31 -19.08 3.31 8.93
N GLU A 32 -20.29 3.08 9.44
CA GLU A 32 -20.53 2.12 10.52
C GLU A 32 -20.15 0.69 10.12
N LEU A 33 -20.55 0.25 8.93
CA LEU A 33 -20.22 -1.08 8.41
C LEU A 33 -18.71 -1.25 8.17
N PHE A 34 -18.05 -0.23 7.64
CA PHE A 34 -16.59 -0.26 7.47
C PHE A 34 -15.85 -0.31 8.81
N GLU A 35 -16.29 0.44 9.81
CA GLU A 35 -15.69 0.34 11.16
C GLU A 35 -15.95 -1.03 11.79
N GLN A 36 -17.11 -1.64 11.56
CA GLN A 36 -17.38 -3.01 11.99
C GLN A 36 -16.41 -4.00 11.34
N ALA A 37 -16.22 -3.92 10.01
CA ALA A 37 -15.27 -4.76 9.29
C ALA A 37 -13.83 -4.52 9.78
N ALA A 38 -13.46 -3.28 10.03
CA ALA A 38 -12.12 -2.89 10.47
C ALA A 38 -11.75 -3.41 11.87
N ARG A 39 -12.71 -3.51 12.80
CA ARG A 39 -12.46 -4.03 14.16
C ARG A 39 -12.01 -5.48 14.16
N ALA A 40 -12.48 -6.27 13.20
CA ALA A 40 -12.10 -7.67 13.02
C ALA A 40 -11.02 -7.86 11.93
N GLY A 41 -10.69 -6.81 11.20
CA GLY A 41 -9.98 -6.90 9.92
C GLY A 41 -8.45 -6.91 10.02
N THR A 42 -7.82 -7.47 8.99
CA THR A 42 -6.37 -7.38 8.75
C THR A 42 -6.01 -6.08 8.02
N PRO A 43 -4.72 -5.75 7.84
CA PRO A 43 -4.31 -4.63 6.97
C PRO A 43 -4.93 -4.68 5.57
N GLY A 44 -5.18 -5.89 5.04
CA GLY A 44 -5.87 -6.07 3.75
C GLY A 44 -7.32 -5.61 3.77
N VAL A 45 -8.05 -5.80 4.87
CA VAL A 45 -9.41 -5.27 5.04
C VAL A 45 -9.40 -3.74 5.06
N LEU A 46 -8.46 -3.15 5.81
CA LEU A 46 -8.29 -1.69 5.84
C LEU A 46 -7.98 -1.13 4.44
N GLY A 47 -7.16 -1.85 3.65
CA GLY A 47 -6.88 -1.54 2.25
C GLY A 47 -8.13 -1.55 1.36
N LYS A 48 -8.96 -2.61 1.46
CA LYS A 48 -10.24 -2.71 0.73
C LYS A 48 -11.21 -1.57 1.08
N ILE A 49 -11.21 -1.12 2.33
CA ILE A 49 -12.02 0.05 2.77
C ILE A 49 -11.48 1.34 2.15
N ALA A 50 -10.16 1.54 2.20
CA ALA A 50 -9.52 2.70 1.57
C ALA A 50 -9.81 2.75 0.06
N GLU A 51 -9.81 1.59 -0.60
CA GLU A 51 -10.16 1.44 -2.02
C GLU A 51 -11.62 1.81 -2.30
N ALA A 52 -12.57 1.31 -1.51
CA ALA A 52 -13.97 1.66 -1.67
C ALA A 52 -14.22 3.18 -1.59
N TYR A 53 -13.54 3.87 -0.67
CA TYR A 53 -13.61 5.34 -0.60
C TYR A 53 -12.86 6.02 -1.74
N ALA A 54 -11.71 5.50 -2.17
CA ALA A 54 -10.92 6.08 -3.26
C ALA A 54 -11.65 5.99 -4.62
N GLU A 55 -12.38 4.90 -4.88
CA GLU A 55 -13.23 4.74 -6.08
C GLU A 55 -14.33 5.81 -6.17
N MET A 56 -14.81 6.29 -5.03
CA MET A 56 -15.79 7.38 -4.92
C MET A 56 -15.13 8.75 -4.76
N PHE A 57 -13.80 8.80 -4.83
CA PHE A 57 -12.96 9.97 -4.56
C PHE A 57 -13.24 10.68 -3.23
N ASP A 58 -13.61 9.90 -2.23
CA ASP A 58 -13.89 10.38 -0.88
C ASP A 58 -12.59 10.59 -0.10
N GLY A 59 -12.46 11.76 0.54
CA GLY A 59 -11.28 12.12 1.32
C GLY A 59 -10.98 11.17 2.49
N ARG A 60 -11.97 10.41 2.97
CA ARG A 60 -11.80 9.38 4.01
C ARG A 60 -10.86 8.25 3.57
N ALA A 61 -10.64 8.04 2.27
CA ALA A 61 -9.66 7.08 1.76
C ALA A 61 -8.27 7.29 2.37
N ALA A 62 -7.88 8.55 2.59
CA ALA A 62 -6.57 8.91 3.13
C ALA A 62 -6.33 8.36 4.54
N ASP A 63 -7.36 8.39 5.40
CA ASP A 63 -7.26 7.97 6.79
C ASP A 63 -7.30 6.44 6.92
N TRP A 64 -8.12 5.79 6.08
CA TRP A 64 -8.13 4.34 5.97
C TRP A 64 -6.82 3.79 5.42
N MET A 65 -6.23 4.46 4.42
CA MET A 65 -4.91 4.11 3.92
C MET A 65 -3.85 4.25 5.01
N SER A 66 -3.88 5.34 5.78
CA SER A 66 -2.97 5.54 6.90
C SER A 66 -3.07 4.45 7.97
N ARG A 67 -4.28 3.98 8.28
CA ARG A 67 -4.49 2.83 9.17
C ARG A 67 -3.94 1.54 8.56
N ALA A 68 -4.21 1.30 7.28
CA ALA A 68 -3.78 0.09 6.57
C ALA A 68 -2.25 -0.05 6.55
N VAL A 69 -1.53 1.00 6.14
CA VAL A 69 -0.05 0.96 6.09
C VAL A 69 0.56 0.86 7.48
N ALA A 70 0.01 1.58 8.48
CA ALA A 70 0.52 1.51 9.85
C ALA A 70 0.38 0.10 10.44
N ALA A 71 -0.72 -0.59 10.13
CA ALA A 71 -0.99 -1.95 10.56
C ALA A 71 -0.06 -3.01 9.90
N MET A 72 0.71 -2.64 8.87
CA MET A 72 1.77 -3.49 8.31
C MET A 72 3.06 -3.47 9.13
N SER A 73 3.17 -2.61 10.15
CA SER A 73 4.35 -2.54 11.01
C SER A 73 4.49 -3.81 11.86
N VAL A 74 5.73 -4.27 12.02
CA VAL A 74 6.10 -5.36 12.93
C VAL A 74 6.79 -4.77 14.17
N PRO A 75 6.29 -5.02 15.40
CA PRO A 75 6.94 -4.53 16.61
C PRO A 75 8.40 -5.00 16.72
N GLY A 76 9.32 -4.05 16.90
CA GLY A 76 10.76 -4.34 16.95
C GLY A 76 11.40 -4.70 15.60
N GLY A 77 10.65 -4.60 14.50
CA GLY A 77 11.08 -4.92 13.14
C GLY A 77 10.93 -3.75 12.17
N ILE A 78 10.39 -4.03 10.98
CA ILE A 78 10.06 -3.01 9.99
C ILE A 78 8.84 -2.21 10.48
N THR A 79 8.98 -0.89 10.54
CA THR A 79 7.92 0.03 10.92
C THR A 79 7.50 0.87 9.72
N VAL A 80 6.21 1.14 9.58
CA VAL A 80 5.65 1.89 8.46
C VAL A 80 4.94 3.12 8.98
N HIS A 81 5.43 4.30 8.61
CA HIS A 81 4.82 5.55 9.01
C HIS A 81 3.41 5.67 8.39
N PRO A 82 2.37 6.14 9.12
CA PRO A 82 0.99 6.25 8.59
C PRO A 82 0.86 7.12 7.33
N GLY A 83 1.80 8.04 7.10
CA GLY A 83 1.86 8.88 5.90
C GLY A 83 2.51 8.22 4.68
N THR A 84 2.96 6.96 4.77
CA THR A 84 3.64 6.27 3.66
C THR A 84 2.65 5.98 2.54
N LEU A 85 2.96 6.47 1.33
CA LEU A 85 2.15 6.37 0.11
C LEU A 85 0.68 6.79 0.29
N ARG A 86 0.41 7.71 1.24
CA ARG A 86 -0.94 8.18 1.54
C ARG A 86 -1.59 8.78 0.29
N ILE A 87 -2.81 8.35 -0.01
CA ILE A 87 -3.61 8.88 -1.11
C ILE A 87 -4.35 10.10 -0.59
N ILE A 88 -4.05 11.27 -1.15
CA ILE A 88 -4.74 12.51 -0.80
C ILE A 88 -5.68 12.85 -1.96
N ALA A 89 -6.97 12.68 -1.70
CA ALA A 89 -8.01 13.17 -2.59
C ALA A 89 -8.32 14.62 -2.24
N GLN A 90 -8.40 15.47 -3.25
CA GLN A 90 -8.88 16.84 -3.15
C GLN A 90 -9.88 17.06 -4.28
N HIS A 91 -11.00 17.75 -3.98
CA HIS A 91 -12.11 17.98 -4.91
C HIS A 91 -12.66 16.74 -5.63
N GLY A 92 -12.54 15.55 -5.03
CA GLY A 92 -13.03 14.33 -5.67
C GLY A 92 -12.11 13.80 -6.79
N VAL A 93 -10.80 14.09 -6.75
CA VAL A 93 -9.77 13.39 -7.53
C VAL A 93 -8.50 13.18 -6.69
N PRO A 94 -7.67 12.16 -6.96
CA PRO A 94 -6.36 12.02 -6.33
C PRO A 94 -5.44 13.15 -6.84
N GLU A 95 -5.29 14.24 -6.07
CA GLU A 95 -4.54 15.42 -6.54
C GLU A 95 -3.06 15.35 -6.16
N GLN A 96 -2.71 14.71 -5.05
CA GLN A 96 -1.35 14.74 -4.52
C GLN A 96 -0.95 13.39 -3.93
N GLN A 97 0.07 12.79 -4.52
CA GLN A 97 0.77 11.66 -3.93
C GLN A 97 2.26 11.78 -4.23
N VAL A 98 3.08 11.54 -3.21
CA VAL A 98 4.53 11.41 -3.39
C VAL A 98 4.82 9.94 -3.62
N TRP A 99 5.19 9.61 -4.85
CA TRP A 99 5.51 8.24 -5.28
C TRP A 99 6.92 7.83 -4.86
N SER A 100 7.24 7.99 -3.57
CA SER A 100 8.50 7.52 -3.04
C SER A 100 8.36 7.03 -1.61
N VAL A 101 9.25 6.09 -1.27
CA VAL A 101 9.41 5.56 0.08
C VAL A 101 10.87 5.70 0.46
N THR A 102 11.14 6.52 1.48
CA THR A 102 12.43 6.62 2.14
C THR A 102 12.51 5.59 3.26
N VAL A 103 13.68 4.96 3.38
CA VAL A 103 14.01 3.98 4.39
C VAL A 103 14.96 4.60 5.40
N ARG A 104 14.56 4.60 6.66
CA ARG A 104 15.38 4.99 7.80
C ARG A 104 15.95 3.74 8.45
N SER A 105 17.26 3.60 8.45
CA SER A 105 17.97 2.47 9.06
C SER A 105 19.17 2.97 9.83
N SER A 106 19.84 2.08 10.56
CA SER A 106 21.19 2.33 11.06
C SER A 106 22.18 2.46 9.90
N ASP A 107 23.36 3.05 10.17
CA ASP A 107 24.46 3.09 9.20
C ASP A 107 25.01 1.69 8.90
N GLU A 108 24.92 0.76 9.87
CA GLU A 108 25.34 -0.64 9.73
C GLU A 108 24.43 -1.41 8.78
N ASP A 109 23.11 -1.22 8.88
CA ASP A 109 22.11 -1.88 8.02
C ASP A 109 22.01 -1.25 6.63
N ARG A 110 22.53 -0.03 6.46
CA ARG A 110 22.37 0.77 5.24
C ARG A 110 22.79 0.03 3.95
N PRO A 111 23.92 -0.69 3.89
CA PRO A 111 24.29 -1.44 2.69
C PRO A 111 23.26 -2.53 2.35
N ALA A 112 22.75 -3.26 3.35
CA ALA A 112 21.74 -4.30 3.15
C ALA A 112 20.40 -3.70 2.70
N VAL A 113 20.02 -2.53 3.24
CA VAL A 113 18.84 -1.78 2.79
C VAL A 113 18.98 -1.38 1.32
N VAL A 114 20.12 -0.85 0.89
CA VAL A 114 20.33 -0.48 -0.52
C VAL A 114 20.21 -1.70 -1.44
N THR A 115 20.85 -2.81 -1.08
CA THR A 115 20.72 -4.07 -1.83
C THR A 115 19.27 -4.53 -1.94
N ALA A 116 18.51 -4.48 -0.85
CA ALA A 116 17.10 -4.83 -0.85
C ALA A 116 16.25 -3.91 -1.74
N LEU A 117 16.52 -2.60 -1.71
CA LEU A 117 15.82 -1.64 -2.58
C LEU A 117 16.11 -1.92 -4.06
N GLU A 118 17.35 -2.22 -4.41
CA GLU A 118 17.74 -2.56 -5.79
C GLU A 118 17.07 -3.86 -6.26
N ALA A 119 16.98 -4.87 -5.38
CA ALA A 119 16.27 -6.12 -5.64
C ALA A 119 14.75 -5.92 -5.79
N ALA A 120 14.18 -4.97 -5.06
CA ALA A 120 12.75 -4.64 -5.12
C ALA A 120 12.34 -4.02 -6.47
N VAL A 121 13.19 -3.17 -7.09
CA VAL A 121 12.86 -2.42 -8.31
C VAL A 121 12.15 -3.25 -9.40
N PRO A 122 12.69 -4.40 -9.86
CA PRO A 122 12.01 -5.20 -10.88
C PRO A 122 10.64 -5.73 -10.43
N ARG A 123 10.49 -6.10 -9.16
CA ARG A 123 9.22 -6.57 -8.59
C ARG A 123 8.19 -5.44 -8.53
N LEU A 124 8.61 -4.24 -8.12
CA LEU A 124 7.73 -3.08 -8.00
C LEU A 124 7.09 -2.68 -9.35
N MET A 125 7.83 -2.81 -10.46
CA MET A 125 7.29 -2.54 -11.80
C MET A 125 6.24 -3.55 -12.27
N ARG A 126 6.13 -4.71 -11.61
CA ARG A 126 5.16 -5.77 -11.90
C ARG A 126 3.99 -5.79 -10.93
N ILE A 127 3.87 -4.77 -10.08
CA ILE A 127 2.71 -4.61 -9.20
C ILE A 127 1.60 -3.94 -9.99
N THR A 128 0.44 -4.59 -10.04
CA THR A 128 -0.76 -4.07 -10.67
C THR A 128 -1.54 -3.17 -9.71
N HIS A 129 -2.46 -2.38 -10.27
CA HIS A 129 -3.34 -1.46 -9.54
C HIS A 129 -4.20 -2.12 -8.46
N ASP A 130 -4.60 -3.36 -8.66
CA ASP A 130 -5.32 -4.22 -7.72
C ASP A 130 -4.39 -4.96 -6.73
N GLY A 131 -3.10 -4.61 -6.70
CA GLY A 131 -2.14 -5.09 -5.70
C GLY A 131 -1.58 -6.50 -5.94
N ARG A 132 -1.80 -7.08 -7.12
CA ARG A 132 -1.16 -8.33 -7.53
C ARG A 132 0.27 -8.06 -7.97
N GLU A 133 1.18 -8.93 -7.58
CA GLU A 133 2.55 -8.96 -8.10
C GLU A 133 2.61 -10.02 -9.20
N LEU A 134 2.93 -9.62 -10.42
CA LEU A 134 3.08 -10.54 -11.54
C LEU A 134 4.47 -11.18 -11.56
N THR A 135 4.55 -12.42 -12.02
CA THR A 135 5.83 -13.01 -12.40
C THR A 135 6.36 -12.36 -13.68
N ASP A 136 7.65 -12.56 -13.99
CA ASP A 136 8.22 -12.09 -15.27
C ASP A 136 7.43 -12.65 -16.47
N GLY A 137 7.08 -13.94 -16.42
CA GLY A 137 6.33 -14.59 -17.49
C GLY A 137 4.90 -14.05 -17.65
N ASP A 138 4.22 -13.75 -16.54
CA ASP A 138 2.87 -13.18 -16.59
C ASP A 138 2.88 -11.74 -17.13
N MET A 139 3.90 -10.95 -16.76
CA MET A 139 4.09 -9.60 -17.28
C MET A 139 4.36 -9.60 -18.79
N ASP A 140 5.26 -10.47 -19.26
CA ASP A 140 5.59 -10.61 -20.68
C ASP A 140 4.37 -11.07 -21.50
N ALA A 141 3.62 -12.04 -20.98
CA ALA A 141 2.39 -12.51 -21.60
C ALA A 141 1.36 -11.38 -21.75
N ALA A 142 1.16 -10.59 -20.70
CA ALA A 142 0.24 -9.45 -20.73
C ALA A 142 0.68 -8.38 -21.73
N LEU A 143 1.98 -8.01 -21.74
CA LEU A 143 2.51 -7.06 -22.72
C LEU A 143 2.33 -7.55 -24.16
N ALA A 144 2.51 -8.84 -24.41
CA ALA A 144 2.36 -9.44 -25.74
C ALA A 144 0.90 -9.51 -26.22
N SER A 145 -0.05 -9.72 -25.30
CA SER A 145 -1.49 -9.74 -25.62
C SER A 145 -2.14 -8.36 -25.62
N GLY A 146 -1.41 -7.33 -25.19
CA GLY A 146 -1.95 -6.03 -24.83
C GLY A 146 -2.23 -5.94 -23.32
N VAL A 147 -1.82 -4.82 -22.72
CA VAL A 147 -1.92 -4.59 -21.28
C VAL A 147 -3.36 -4.26 -20.89
N ASP A 148 -3.92 -5.01 -19.94
CA ASP A 148 -5.24 -4.79 -19.37
C ASP A 148 -5.21 -4.23 -17.94
N PHE A 149 -4.02 -4.05 -17.36
CA PHE A 149 -3.82 -3.51 -16.01
C PHE A 149 -2.97 -2.25 -15.99
N TYR A 150 -3.14 -1.46 -14.94
CA TYR A 150 -2.24 -0.36 -14.61
C TYR A 150 -1.12 -0.83 -13.65
N SER A 151 0.13 -0.42 -13.91
CA SER A 151 1.32 -0.69 -13.09
C SER A 151 2.30 0.51 -13.12
N PRO A 152 3.31 0.58 -12.23
CA PRO A 152 4.37 1.58 -12.36
C PRO A 152 5.12 1.45 -13.70
N ASN A 153 5.34 2.57 -14.37
CA ASN A 153 6.11 2.62 -15.63
C ASN A 153 7.61 2.47 -15.39
N TYR A 154 8.07 2.90 -14.21
CA TYR A 154 9.47 2.91 -13.85
C TYR A 154 9.63 2.89 -12.32
N ALA A 155 10.74 2.33 -11.85
CA ALA A 155 11.15 2.40 -10.46
C ALA A 155 12.67 2.60 -10.38
N ALA A 156 13.14 3.39 -9.41
CA ALA A 156 14.57 3.62 -9.21
C ALA A 156 14.93 3.84 -7.75
N VAL A 157 16.19 3.53 -7.42
CA VAL A 157 16.77 3.74 -6.09
C VAL A 157 17.68 4.95 -6.08
N ASP A 158 17.48 5.82 -5.09
CA ASP A 158 18.46 6.82 -4.68
C ASP A 158 19.27 6.23 -3.53
N THR A 159 20.55 5.94 -3.77
CA THR A 159 21.43 5.32 -2.77
C THR A 159 22.05 6.34 -1.80
N SER A 160 21.98 7.64 -2.15
CA SER A 160 22.48 8.73 -1.31
C SER A 160 21.56 9.00 -0.11
N VAL A 161 20.27 8.71 -0.27
CA VAL A 161 19.26 8.67 0.79
C VAL A 161 18.42 7.43 0.48
N PRO A 162 18.57 6.29 1.21
CA PRO A 162 17.97 5.01 0.82
C PRO A 162 16.47 5.18 0.58
N LYS A 163 16.10 5.25 -0.69
CA LYS A 163 14.77 5.66 -1.13
C LYS A 163 14.50 5.01 -2.46
N VAL A 164 13.30 4.47 -2.61
CA VAL A 164 12.76 4.06 -3.90
C VAL A 164 11.77 5.10 -4.40
N TRP A 165 11.83 5.41 -5.68
CA TRP A 165 10.88 6.24 -6.40
C TRP A 165 10.14 5.40 -7.44
N LEU A 166 8.85 5.70 -7.64
CA LEU A 166 7.97 5.05 -8.61
C LEU A 166 7.43 6.11 -9.59
N ASP A 167 7.43 5.78 -10.87
CA ASP A 167 6.73 6.56 -11.90
C ASP A 167 5.36 5.93 -12.14
N CYS A 168 4.33 6.52 -11.54
CA CYS A 168 2.96 6.08 -11.67
C CYS A 168 2.18 7.15 -12.43
N LYS A 169 1.62 6.83 -13.61
CA LYS A 169 0.89 7.82 -14.44
C LYS A 169 -0.20 8.60 -13.71
N ASP A 170 -1.01 7.93 -12.87
CA ASP A 170 -2.14 8.52 -12.18
C ASP A 170 -1.88 8.55 -10.66
N ALA A 171 -1.98 7.40 -9.99
CA ALA A 171 -1.73 7.28 -8.56
C ALA A 171 -1.35 5.85 -8.18
N VAL A 172 -0.58 5.69 -7.11
CA VAL A 172 -0.42 4.42 -6.39
C VAL A 172 -1.71 4.18 -5.59
N LEU A 173 -2.62 3.39 -6.15
CA LEU A 173 -3.89 3.00 -5.52
C LEU A 173 -3.69 2.20 -4.22
N PRO A 174 -4.71 2.08 -3.35
CA PRO A 174 -4.53 1.45 -2.03
C PRO A 174 -3.93 0.05 -2.09
N ALA A 175 -4.46 -0.82 -2.96
CA ALA A 175 -3.96 -2.18 -3.12
C ALA A 175 -2.52 -2.22 -3.63
N MET A 176 -2.19 -1.38 -4.62
CA MET A 176 -0.82 -1.21 -5.12
C MET A 176 0.13 -0.72 -4.01
N ALA A 177 -0.27 0.27 -3.21
CA ALA A 177 0.58 0.82 -2.14
C ALA A 177 0.87 -0.23 -1.05
N LEU A 178 -0.12 -1.04 -0.66
CA LEU A 178 0.10 -2.15 0.27
C LEU A 178 1.02 -3.22 -0.33
N ALA A 179 0.88 -3.52 -1.62
CA ALA A 179 1.77 -4.45 -2.32
C ALA A 179 3.21 -3.92 -2.40
N VAL A 180 3.41 -2.62 -2.66
CA VAL A 180 4.73 -1.98 -2.64
C VAL A 180 5.39 -2.16 -1.26
N ILE A 181 4.67 -1.87 -0.18
CA ILE A 181 5.19 -2.01 1.19
C ILE A 181 5.53 -3.48 1.50
N ARG A 182 4.69 -4.43 1.05
CA ARG A 182 4.93 -5.86 1.20
C ARG A 182 6.20 -6.29 0.48
N VAL A 183 6.38 -5.93 -0.79
CA VAL A 183 7.59 -6.24 -1.56
C VAL A 183 8.84 -5.68 -0.88
N LEU A 184 8.79 -4.44 -0.39
CA LEU A 184 9.91 -3.86 0.35
C LEU A 184 10.23 -4.65 1.63
N ALA A 185 9.22 -5.07 2.38
CA ALA A 185 9.41 -5.87 3.59
C ALA A 185 10.00 -7.26 3.28
N ASP A 186 9.54 -7.92 2.20
CA ASP A 186 10.07 -9.21 1.76
C ASP A 186 11.56 -9.12 1.35
N GLU A 187 11.92 -8.07 0.63
CA GLU A 187 13.31 -7.84 0.22
C GLU A 187 14.21 -7.46 1.41
N PHE A 188 13.68 -6.73 2.39
CA PHE A 188 14.40 -6.47 3.64
C PHE A 188 14.67 -7.75 4.43
N ASP A 189 13.69 -8.64 4.58
CA ASP A 189 13.93 -9.92 5.26
C ASP A 189 14.96 -10.77 4.50
N THR A 190 14.84 -10.82 3.16
CA THR A 190 15.80 -11.52 2.28
C THR A 190 17.23 -10.98 2.41
N ALA A 191 17.39 -9.65 2.51
CA ALA A 191 18.69 -9.00 2.72
C ALA A 191 19.17 -9.04 4.18
N GLY A 192 18.38 -9.60 5.10
CA GLY A 192 18.71 -9.68 6.53
C GLY A 192 18.51 -8.38 7.32
N VAL A 193 17.81 -7.39 6.76
CA VAL A 193 17.48 -6.13 7.43
C VAL A 193 16.41 -6.40 8.48
N ARG A 194 16.78 -6.31 9.76
CA ARG A 194 15.86 -6.61 10.87
C ARG A 194 15.07 -5.40 11.35
N GLN A 195 15.59 -4.19 11.19
CA GLN A 195 14.94 -2.97 11.65
C GLN A 195 15.09 -1.86 10.62
N ALA A 196 13.96 -1.28 10.22
CA ALA A 196 13.93 -0.08 9.39
C ALA A 196 12.59 0.65 9.55
N GLY A 197 12.58 1.94 9.24
CA GLY A 197 11.38 2.77 9.17
C GLY A 197 11.09 3.18 7.74
N LEU A 198 9.92 2.82 7.22
CA LEU A 198 9.42 3.27 5.92
C LEU A 198 8.63 4.57 6.10
N CYS A 199 8.94 5.59 5.30
CA CYS A 199 8.14 6.80 5.24
C CYS A 199 8.14 7.43 3.85
N THR A 200 7.02 8.05 3.48
CA THR A 200 6.99 8.97 2.35
C THR A 200 7.41 10.35 2.84
N PRO A 201 8.36 11.02 2.16
CA PRO A 201 8.73 12.39 2.51
C PRO A 201 7.49 13.29 2.47
N ALA A 202 7.33 14.14 3.49
CA ALA A 202 6.29 15.15 3.43
C ALA A 202 6.48 15.99 2.16
N THR A 203 5.41 16.20 1.39
CA THR A 203 5.41 17.29 0.43
C THR A 203 5.73 18.55 1.22
N LYS A 204 6.70 19.34 0.76
CA LYS A 204 6.73 20.74 1.19
C LYS A 204 5.38 21.29 0.76
N GLY A 205 4.56 21.69 1.72
CA GLY A 205 3.34 22.43 1.42
C GLY A 205 3.68 23.65 0.56
N PRO A 206 2.71 24.16 -0.21
CA PRO A 206 2.89 25.39 -0.97
C PRO A 206 3.44 26.53 -0.10
#